data_AF-A0A940XN56-F1
#
_entry.id   AF-A0A940XN56-F1
#
_cell.length_a   1.000
_cell.length_b   1.000
_cell.length_c   1.000
_cell.angle_alpha   90.00
_cell.angle_beta   90.00
_cell.angle_gamma   90.00
#
_symmetry.space_group_name_H-M   'P 1'
#
loop_
_entity.id
_entity.type
_entity.pdbx_description
1 polymer ?
#
loop_
_entity_poly.entity_id
_entity_poly.type
_entity_poly.pdbx_seq_one_letter_code
_entity_poly.pdbx_strand_id
1 'polypeptide(L)'
;MSSNPVAETVASLMPRAKEELTALVAFKSVADFDQFPREESEAAAGWVADALRAEGFQDVALLDTPDGTQSVYGHLPGPEGARTVLLYAHYDVQPPLDEAAWTSPPFELTERDGRWYGRGAADCKGGVLMHLLALRALKANGGVPVHVKVIAEGSEEQGTGGLERYAEQHPELLEADTIVIGDAGNFRVGLPTVTTTLRGMTLVRVRVDTLEGNLHSGQFGGAAPDALAALIRLLDSLRAEDGSTTVDGLAGDSHWDGLQYDEEQFRKDARVLDGVGLIGSGTVADRIWARPAVTVLGIDCPPVVGATPSVQAGARALVSLRVPPGVDAVEATGLLRAHLEAHTPWGARVEVEQVGQGQAFRADTSSPAYKAMAEAMAVAYPGEEMQYAGQGGSIPLCNTLASLYPRAEILLIGLSEPEAQIHAVDESVSPDELERLSVAEALFLRNYAAG
;
A
#
# COMPACT_ATOMS: atom_id res chain seq x y z
N MET A 1 -21.23 18.17 18.48
CA MET A 1 -21.92 17.37 17.45
C MET A 1 -23.41 17.43 17.74
N SER A 2 -24.26 17.86 16.80
CA SER A 2 -25.67 17.46 16.88
C SER A 2 -25.69 15.93 16.93
N SER A 3 -26.37 15.34 17.91
CA SER A 3 -26.37 13.89 18.18
C SER A 3 -26.63 13.09 16.90
N ASN A 4 -25.58 12.54 16.29
CA ASN A 4 -25.71 11.59 15.19
C ASN A 4 -25.72 10.20 15.84
N PRO A 5 -26.85 9.46 15.81
CA PRO A 5 -26.96 8.17 16.48
C PRO A 5 -25.91 7.13 16.05
N VAL A 6 -25.48 7.20 14.78
CA VAL A 6 -24.40 6.34 14.26
C VAL A 6 -23.08 6.67 14.96
N ALA A 7 -22.72 7.95 15.06
CA ALA A 7 -21.50 8.39 15.74
C ALA A 7 -21.51 8.02 17.24
N GLU A 8 -22.64 8.20 17.92
CA GLU A 8 -22.80 7.80 19.31
C GLU A 8 -22.64 6.29 19.50
N THR A 9 -23.13 5.50 18.54
CA THR A 9 -22.99 4.04 18.58
C THR A 9 -21.54 3.64 18.35
N VAL A 10 -20.84 4.19 17.35
CA VAL A 10 -19.42 3.90 17.12
C VAL A 10 -18.59 4.26 18.36
N ALA A 11 -18.78 5.46 18.92
CA ALA A 11 -18.09 5.89 20.15
C ALA A 11 -18.31 4.88 21.30
N SER A 12 -19.54 4.36 21.45
CA SER A 12 -19.85 3.35 22.47
C SER A 12 -19.17 1.99 22.25
N LEU A 13 -18.78 1.69 21.01
CA LEU A 13 -18.12 0.44 20.61
C LEU A 13 -16.59 0.52 20.68
N MET A 14 -15.99 1.70 20.83
CA MET A 14 -14.53 1.88 20.86
C MET A 14 -13.80 1.04 21.94
N PRO A 15 -14.35 0.85 23.17
CA PRO A 15 -13.74 -0.07 24.13
C PRO A 15 -13.67 -1.51 23.63
N ARG A 16 -14.74 -2.01 22.99
CA ARG A 16 -14.76 -3.34 22.37
C ARG A 16 -13.79 -3.40 21.19
N ALA A 17 -13.71 -2.35 20.36
CA ALA A 17 -12.75 -2.28 19.27
C ALA A 17 -11.32 -2.43 19.77
N LYS A 18 -10.97 -1.78 20.89
CA LYS A 18 -9.65 -1.93 21.51
C LYS A 18 -9.37 -3.37 21.94
N GLU A 19 -10.33 -4.04 22.58
CA GLU A 19 -10.20 -5.45 22.97
C GLU A 19 -10.02 -6.38 21.76
N GLU A 20 -10.83 -6.17 20.72
CA GLU A 20 -10.75 -6.95 19.47
C GLU A 20 -9.43 -6.69 18.72
N LEU A 21 -8.96 -5.44 18.69
CA LEU A 21 -7.66 -5.09 18.11
C LEU A 21 -6.52 -5.72 18.89
N THR A 22 -6.64 -5.78 20.22
CA THR A 22 -5.65 -6.42 21.11
C THR A 22 -5.54 -7.90 20.77
N ALA A 23 -6.67 -8.59 20.56
CA ALA A 23 -6.70 -9.98 20.15
C ALA A 23 -6.08 -10.18 18.75
N LEU A 24 -6.46 -9.35 17.77
CA LEU A 24 -5.93 -9.42 16.41
C LEU A 24 -4.42 -9.16 16.35
N VAL A 25 -3.92 -8.13 17.04
CA VAL A 25 -2.48 -7.80 17.09
C VAL A 25 -1.66 -8.91 17.74
N ALA A 26 -2.24 -9.67 18.66
CA ALA A 26 -1.55 -10.80 19.29
C ALA A 26 -1.23 -11.95 18.32
N PHE A 27 -2.01 -12.10 17.24
CA PHE A 27 -1.67 -13.05 16.18
C PHE A 27 -0.49 -12.54 15.37
N LYS A 28 0.60 -13.31 15.36
CA LYS A 28 1.82 -12.99 14.58
C LYS A 28 1.65 -13.41 13.12
N SER A 29 0.60 -12.91 12.49
CA SER A 29 0.14 -13.24 11.14
C SER A 29 1.06 -12.70 10.04
N VAL A 30 2.36 -12.96 10.14
CA VAL A 30 3.33 -12.64 9.09
C VAL A 30 3.27 -13.74 8.03
N ALA A 31 2.93 -13.39 6.79
CA ALA A 31 2.75 -14.34 5.68
C ALA A 31 4.07 -14.88 5.09
N ASP A 32 5.15 -14.88 5.88
CA ASP A 32 6.41 -15.59 5.61
C ASP A 32 6.53 -16.76 6.58
N PHE A 33 6.13 -17.95 6.12
CA PHE A 33 6.05 -19.15 6.96
C PHE A 33 7.41 -19.81 7.26
N ASP A 34 8.48 -19.34 6.62
CA ASP A 34 9.84 -19.73 7.01
C ASP A 34 10.30 -18.94 8.25
N GLN A 35 9.72 -17.76 8.48
CA GLN A 35 10.01 -16.90 9.64
C GLN A 35 9.00 -17.05 10.78
N PHE A 36 7.71 -17.20 10.47
CA PHE A 36 6.62 -17.24 11.45
C PHE A 36 5.74 -18.49 11.28
N PRO A 37 5.17 -19.05 12.36
CA PRO A 37 4.31 -20.23 12.25
C PRO A 37 3.05 -19.92 11.43
N ARG A 38 2.71 -20.80 10.49
CA ARG A 38 1.49 -20.71 9.68
C ARG A 38 0.23 -20.60 10.53
N GLU A 39 0.22 -21.29 11.66
CA GLU A 39 -0.90 -21.36 12.60
C GLU A 39 -1.30 -19.97 13.13
N GLU A 40 -0.38 -18.99 13.20
CA GLU A 40 -0.69 -17.62 13.60
C GLU A 40 -1.56 -16.90 12.56
N SER A 41 -1.26 -17.10 11.28
CA SER A 41 -2.06 -16.55 10.18
C SER A 41 -3.41 -17.25 10.05
N GLU A 42 -3.45 -18.58 10.21
CA GLU A 42 -4.70 -19.35 10.23
C GLU A 42 -5.59 -18.95 11.42
N ALA A 43 -5.00 -18.68 12.60
CA ALA A 43 -5.74 -18.22 13.77
C ALA A 43 -6.32 -16.81 13.56
N ALA A 44 -5.57 -15.88 12.95
CA ALA A 44 -6.08 -14.57 12.57
C ALA A 44 -7.25 -14.68 11.56
N ALA A 45 -7.11 -15.52 10.53
CA ALA A 45 -8.17 -15.79 9.56
C ALA A 45 -9.43 -16.35 10.23
N GLY A 46 -9.26 -17.32 11.14
CA GLY A 46 -10.33 -17.90 11.93
C GLY A 46 -11.04 -16.87 12.79
N TRP A 47 -10.30 -15.98 13.44
CA TRP A 47 -10.86 -14.87 14.22
C TRP A 47 -11.73 -13.95 13.36
N VAL A 48 -11.25 -13.55 12.17
CA VAL A 48 -12.01 -12.68 11.25
C VAL A 48 -13.27 -13.40 10.78
N ALA A 49 -13.19 -14.69 10.43
CA ALA A 49 -14.35 -15.49 10.06
C ALA A 49 -15.40 -15.55 11.18
N ASP A 50 -14.97 -15.75 12.42
CA ASP A 50 -15.87 -15.78 13.57
C ASP A 50 -16.49 -14.43 13.86
N ALA A 51 -15.75 -13.32 13.69
CA ALA A 51 -16.29 -11.98 13.78
C ALA A 51 -17.38 -11.73 12.73
N LEU A 52 -17.16 -12.11 11.47
CA LEU A 52 -18.18 -12.01 10.42
C LEU A 52 -19.43 -12.84 10.73
N ARG A 53 -19.26 -14.09 11.19
CA ARG A 53 -20.39 -14.94 11.62
C ARG A 53 -21.19 -14.30 12.76
N ALA A 54 -20.50 -13.73 13.74
CA ALA A 54 -21.14 -13.05 14.87
C ALA A 54 -21.97 -11.84 14.43
N GLU A 55 -21.56 -11.15 13.36
CA GLU A 55 -22.32 -10.03 12.79
C GLU A 55 -23.48 -10.46 11.88
N GLY A 56 -23.57 -11.76 11.55
CA GLY A 56 -24.68 -12.35 10.79
C GLY A 56 -24.38 -12.54 9.30
N PHE A 57 -23.11 -12.51 8.91
CA PHE A 57 -22.71 -12.85 7.55
C PHE A 57 -23.02 -14.33 7.23
N GLN A 58 -23.41 -14.55 5.98
CA GLN A 58 -23.65 -15.84 5.34
C GLN A 58 -22.43 -16.24 4.51
N ASP A 59 -22.37 -17.51 4.13
CA ASP A 59 -21.33 -18.08 3.27
C ASP A 59 -19.90 -17.77 3.74
N VAL A 60 -19.71 -17.66 5.07
CA VAL A 60 -18.41 -17.32 5.65
C VAL A 60 -17.43 -18.45 5.45
N ALA A 61 -16.41 -18.22 4.63
CA ALA A 61 -15.45 -19.21 4.17
C ALA A 61 -14.01 -18.72 4.31
N LEU A 62 -13.12 -19.66 4.61
CA LEU A 62 -11.68 -19.50 4.40
C LEU A 62 -11.39 -20.01 2.99
N LEU A 63 -10.90 -19.12 2.13
CA LEU A 63 -10.60 -19.37 0.73
C LEU A 63 -9.12 -19.68 0.61
N ASP A 64 -8.78 -20.91 0.25
CA ASP A 64 -7.38 -21.28 0.00
C ASP A 64 -6.92 -20.64 -1.32
N THR A 65 -6.01 -19.67 -1.22
CA THR A 65 -5.51 -18.91 -2.37
C THR A 65 -4.35 -19.63 -3.06
N PRO A 66 -4.08 -19.36 -4.36
CA PRO A 66 -3.06 -20.09 -5.12
C PRO A 66 -1.60 -19.92 -4.65
N ASP A 67 -1.33 -18.97 -3.77
CA ASP A 67 -0.05 -18.79 -3.09
C ASP A 67 0.07 -19.58 -1.78
N GLY A 68 -0.98 -20.32 -1.39
CA GLY A 68 -1.00 -21.17 -0.20
C GLY A 68 -1.27 -20.41 1.10
N THR A 69 -1.82 -19.19 1.02
CA THR A 69 -2.40 -18.48 2.17
C THR A 69 -3.92 -18.67 2.17
N GLN A 70 -4.62 -18.00 3.09
CA GLN A 70 -6.07 -18.03 3.17
C GLN A 70 -6.62 -16.61 3.12
N SER A 71 -7.72 -16.41 2.40
CA SER A 71 -8.51 -15.17 2.47
C SER A 71 -9.85 -15.46 3.11
N VAL A 72 -10.39 -14.53 3.89
CA VAL A 72 -11.68 -14.70 4.56
C VAL A 72 -12.76 -13.99 3.78
N TYR A 73 -13.78 -14.73 3.33
CA TYR A 73 -14.95 -14.17 2.66
C TYR A 73 -16.19 -14.25 3.54
N GLY A 74 -17.09 -13.28 3.38
CA GLY A 74 -18.47 -13.40 3.86
C GLY A 74 -19.41 -12.49 3.09
N HIS A 75 -20.70 -12.85 3.04
CA HIS A 75 -21.76 -12.02 2.47
C HIS A 75 -22.87 -11.72 3.48
N LEU A 76 -23.15 -10.44 3.73
CA LEU A 76 -24.29 -9.98 4.51
C LEU A 76 -25.37 -9.45 3.55
N PRO A 77 -26.54 -10.10 3.46
CA PRO A 77 -27.58 -9.68 2.53
C PRO A 77 -28.25 -8.37 2.98
N GLY A 78 -28.38 -7.44 2.04
CA GLY A 78 -29.18 -6.22 2.18
C GLY A 78 -30.64 -6.40 1.73
N PRO A 79 -31.42 -5.31 1.69
CA PRO A 79 -32.77 -5.31 1.14
C PRO A 79 -32.82 -5.75 -0.33
N GLU A 80 -33.95 -6.30 -0.78
CA GLU A 80 -34.13 -6.70 -2.18
C GLU A 80 -33.92 -5.51 -3.13
N GLY A 81 -33.05 -5.71 -4.14
CA GLY A 81 -32.71 -4.68 -5.13
C GLY A 81 -31.71 -3.64 -4.65
N ALA A 82 -31.14 -3.78 -3.45
CA ALA A 82 -30.08 -2.91 -2.97
C ALA A 82 -28.79 -3.09 -3.77
N ARG A 83 -27.93 -2.07 -3.73
CA ARG A 83 -26.57 -2.14 -4.29
C ARG A 83 -25.70 -3.10 -3.49
N THR A 84 -24.62 -3.59 -4.11
CA THR A 84 -23.60 -4.42 -3.47
C THR A 84 -22.33 -3.61 -3.22
N VAL A 85 -21.86 -3.60 -1.98
CA VAL A 85 -20.57 -3.01 -1.59
C VAL A 85 -19.61 -4.12 -1.15
N LEU A 86 -18.41 -4.14 -1.72
CA LEU A 86 -17.30 -4.99 -1.28
C LEU A 86 -16.43 -4.19 -0.30
N LEU A 87 -16.18 -4.74 0.88
CA LEU A 87 -15.23 -4.20 1.86
C LEU A 87 -13.98 -5.08 1.85
N TYR A 88 -12.82 -4.46 1.61
CA TYR A 88 -11.52 -5.13 1.59
C TYR A 88 -10.63 -4.59 2.70
N ALA A 89 -9.96 -5.51 3.40
CA ALA A 89 -8.79 -5.26 4.25
C ALA A 89 -7.88 -6.49 4.19
N HIS A 90 -6.76 -6.49 4.89
CA HIS A 90 -5.95 -7.69 5.10
C HIS A 90 -5.63 -7.89 6.58
N TYR A 91 -5.39 -9.14 6.97
CA TYR A 91 -5.08 -9.51 8.36
C TYR A 91 -3.62 -9.96 8.53
N ASP A 92 -2.90 -10.22 7.44
CA ASP A 92 -1.45 -10.42 7.49
C ASP A 92 -0.72 -9.10 7.74
N VAL A 93 0.51 -9.19 8.25
CA VAL A 93 1.30 -8.03 8.69
C VAL A 93 2.77 -8.19 8.30
N GLN A 94 3.48 -7.07 8.08
CA GLN A 94 4.95 -7.10 7.99
C GLN A 94 5.61 -7.72 9.25
N PRO A 95 6.82 -8.32 9.13
CA PRO A 95 7.62 -8.68 10.29
C PRO A 95 7.94 -7.45 11.17
N PRO A 96 8.26 -7.63 12.47
CA PRO A 96 8.50 -6.52 13.39
C PRO A 96 9.84 -5.81 13.17
N LEU A 97 10.68 -6.25 12.23
CA LEU A 97 12.08 -5.80 12.07
C LEU A 97 12.92 -6.16 13.32
N ASP A 98 13.64 -5.18 13.90
CA ASP A 98 14.38 -5.37 15.15
C ASP A 98 13.46 -5.15 16.36
N GLU A 99 13.04 -6.24 17.01
CA GLU A 99 12.19 -6.18 18.21
C GLU A 99 12.81 -5.34 19.34
N ALA A 100 14.14 -5.27 19.46
CA ALA A 100 14.81 -4.48 20.50
C ALA A 100 14.70 -2.97 20.28
N ALA A 101 14.37 -2.54 19.06
CA ALA A 101 14.14 -1.14 18.71
C ALA A 101 12.69 -0.69 18.99
N TRP A 102 11.79 -1.60 19.35
CA TRP A 102 10.43 -1.24 19.75
C TRP A 102 10.38 -0.75 21.20
N THR A 103 9.58 0.28 21.44
CA THR A 103 9.37 0.80 22.80
C THR A 103 8.46 -0.12 23.63
N SER A 104 7.55 -0.84 22.98
CA SER A 104 6.64 -1.84 23.56
C SER A 104 6.61 -3.10 22.68
N PRO A 105 6.33 -4.31 23.21
CA PRO A 105 6.37 -5.52 22.39
C PRO A 105 5.47 -5.42 21.14
N PRO A 106 5.97 -5.77 19.95
CA PRO A 106 5.26 -5.50 18.68
C PRO A 106 3.90 -6.19 18.58
N PHE A 107 3.76 -7.37 19.17
CA PHE A 107 2.52 -8.17 19.14
C PHE A 107 1.73 -8.08 20.46
N GLU A 108 1.95 -7.03 21.26
CA GLU A 108 1.15 -6.71 22.45
C GLU A 108 0.62 -5.28 22.34
N LEU A 109 -0.68 -5.13 22.04
CA LEU A 109 -1.27 -3.81 21.83
C LEU A 109 -1.12 -2.94 23.08
N THR A 110 -0.33 -1.87 22.97
CA THR A 110 0.05 -1.02 24.09
C THR A 110 -0.45 0.41 23.86
N GLU A 111 -1.20 0.97 24.81
CA GLU A 111 -1.59 2.37 24.74
C GLU A 111 -0.49 3.28 25.30
N ARG A 112 -0.10 4.29 24.51
CA ARG A 112 0.89 5.30 24.88
C ARG A 112 0.58 6.60 24.15
N ASP A 113 0.74 7.75 24.79
CA ASP A 113 0.59 9.08 24.17
C ASP A 113 -0.70 9.25 23.32
N GLY A 114 -1.81 8.64 23.77
CA GLY A 114 -3.10 8.71 23.08
C GLY A 114 -3.25 7.82 21.84
N ARG A 115 -2.27 6.95 21.55
CA ARG A 115 -2.27 6.02 20.41
C ARG A 115 -2.20 4.57 20.88
N TRP A 116 -2.60 3.64 20.02
CA TRP A 116 -2.48 2.20 20.27
C TRP A 116 -1.36 1.61 19.41
N TYR A 117 -0.26 1.23 20.04
CA TYR A 117 0.94 0.70 19.40
C TYR A 117 0.87 -0.82 19.28
N GLY A 118 1.25 -1.33 18.11
CA GLY A 118 1.31 -2.76 17.80
C GLY A 118 1.46 -2.97 16.30
N ARG A 119 2.19 -4.00 15.91
CA ARG A 119 2.35 -4.40 14.51
C ARG A 119 0.99 -4.78 13.92
N GLY A 120 0.66 -4.13 12.81
CA GLY A 120 -0.60 -4.24 12.09
C GLY A 120 -1.78 -3.54 12.74
N ALA A 121 -1.55 -2.74 13.79
CA ALA A 121 -2.61 -1.97 14.42
C ALA A 121 -3.27 -0.98 13.44
N ALA A 122 -2.47 -0.36 12.57
CA ALA A 122 -2.97 0.45 11.46
C ALA A 122 -3.07 -0.36 10.16
N ASP A 123 -2.08 -1.24 9.91
CA ASP A 123 -1.86 -1.91 8.62
C ASP A 123 -1.98 -3.45 8.68
N CYS A 124 -3.15 -4.06 8.44
CA CYS A 124 -4.45 -3.42 8.24
C CYS A 124 -5.52 -4.02 9.18
N LYS A 125 -5.13 -4.55 10.35
CA LYS A 125 -6.09 -5.09 11.33
C LYS A 125 -7.05 -4.00 11.84
N GLY A 126 -6.60 -2.76 11.90
CA GLY A 126 -7.45 -1.60 12.15
C GLY A 126 -8.54 -1.42 11.08
N GLY A 127 -8.22 -1.63 9.79
CA GLY A 127 -9.18 -1.58 8.69
C GLY A 127 -10.27 -2.65 8.80
N VAL A 128 -9.92 -3.86 9.23
CA VAL A 128 -10.90 -4.92 9.55
C VAL A 128 -11.89 -4.45 10.62
N LEU A 129 -11.40 -3.80 11.69
CA LEU A 129 -12.28 -3.28 12.74
C LEU A 129 -13.10 -2.08 12.30
N MET A 130 -12.56 -1.20 11.46
CA MET A 130 -13.29 -0.08 10.87
C MET A 130 -14.55 -0.59 10.15
N HIS A 131 -14.42 -1.61 9.31
CA HIS A 131 -15.55 -2.25 8.64
C HIS A 131 -16.56 -2.83 9.62
N LEU A 132 -16.10 -3.59 10.62
CA LEU A 132 -16.98 -4.20 11.62
C LEU A 132 -17.74 -3.14 12.44
N LEU A 133 -17.06 -2.06 12.84
CA LEU A 133 -17.66 -0.96 13.59
C LEU A 133 -18.74 -0.25 12.78
N ALA A 134 -18.47 0.03 11.50
CA ALA A 134 -19.43 0.67 10.61
C ALA A 134 -20.73 -0.15 10.49
N LEU A 135 -20.58 -1.46 10.26
CA LEU A 135 -21.72 -2.39 10.12
C LEU A 135 -22.50 -2.54 11.43
N ARG A 136 -21.83 -2.66 12.57
CA ARG A 136 -22.46 -2.72 13.90
C ARG A 136 -23.25 -1.45 14.20
N ALA A 137 -22.68 -0.29 13.88
CA ALA A 137 -23.37 0.99 14.07
C ALA A 137 -24.62 1.08 13.20
N LEU A 138 -24.57 0.65 11.94
CA LEU A 138 -25.77 0.61 11.08
C LEU A 138 -26.82 -0.37 11.59
N LYS A 139 -26.42 -1.57 12.02
CA LYS A 139 -27.33 -2.58 12.58
C LYS A 139 -28.10 -2.07 13.79
N ALA A 140 -27.44 -1.32 14.67
CA ALA A 140 -28.08 -0.68 15.82
C ALA A 140 -28.99 0.51 15.44
N ASN A 141 -28.77 1.11 14.27
CA ASN A 141 -29.44 2.33 13.81
C ASN A 141 -30.35 2.10 12.58
N GLY A 142 -30.97 0.92 12.47
CA GLY A 142 -32.00 0.64 11.47
C GLY A 142 -31.63 -0.40 10.41
N GLY A 143 -30.44 -1.00 10.49
CA GLY A 143 -29.99 -2.06 9.58
C GLY A 143 -29.01 -1.58 8.52
N VAL A 144 -28.44 -2.54 7.79
CA VAL A 144 -27.49 -2.29 6.69
C VAL A 144 -28.29 -2.14 5.38
N PRO A 145 -28.21 -1.00 4.67
CA PRO A 145 -29.09 -0.70 3.54
C PRO A 145 -28.56 -1.17 2.17
N VAL A 146 -27.46 -1.91 2.15
CA VAL A 146 -26.81 -2.48 0.96
C VAL A 146 -26.50 -3.96 1.19
N HIS A 147 -26.30 -4.73 0.12
CA HIS A 147 -25.60 -6.00 0.23
C HIS A 147 -24.13 -5.70 0.56
N VAL A 148 -23.56 -6.42 1.51
CA VAL A 148 -22.15 -6.26 1.89
C VAL A 148 -21.42 -7.57 1.66
N LYS A 149 -20.38 -7.54 0.83
CA LYS A 149 -19.38 -8.59 0.75
C LYS A 149 -18.15 -8.12 1.53
N VAL A 150 -17.53 -9.01 2.29
CA VAL A 150 -16.23 -8.75 2.92
C VAL A 150 -15.23 -9.73 2.34
N ILE A 151 -14.04 -9.25 2.02
CA ILE A 151 -12.86 -10.07 1.73
C ILE A 151 -11.70 -9.56 2.59
N ALA A 152 -11.14 -10.43 3.43
CA ALA A 152 -9.95 -10.12 4.22
C ALA A 152 -8.78 -10.98 3.74
N GLU A 153 -7.79 -10.37 3.08
CA GLU A 153 -6.62 -11.06 2.54
C GLU A 153 -5.62 -11.46 3.64
N GLY A 154 -4.84 -12.52 3.39
CA GLY A 154 -3.83 -13.05 4.31
C GLY A 154 -2.41 -13.09 3.72
N SER A 155 -2.13 -12.28 2.70
CA SER A 155 -0.87 -12.25 1.95
C SER A 155 -0.52 -10.90 1.30
N GLU A 156 -1.23 -9.82 1.64
CA GLU A 156 -1.05 -8.51 0.98
C GLU A 156 0.42 -8.07 1.07
N GLU A 157 1.01 -8.22 2.26
CA GLU A 157 2.31 -7.66 2.63
C GLU A 157 3.48 -8.37 1.94
N GLN A 158 3.22 -9.56 1.38
CA GLN A 158 4.18 -10.32 0.58
C GLN A 158 4.04 -10.04 -0.92
N GLY A 159 2.90 -9.52 -1.38
CA GLY A 159 2.64 -9.24 -2.79
C GLY A 159 2.74 -10.47 -3.68
N THR A 160 2.34 -11.65 -3.19
CA THR A 160 2.42 -12.96 -3.89
C THR A 160 1.40 -13.11 -5.02
N GLY A 161 0.46 -12.17 -5.15
CA GLY A 161 -0.62 -12.23 -6.14
C GLY A 161 -1.66 -13.31 -5.80
N GLY A 162 -1.81 -13.67 -4.52
CA GLY A 162 -2.68 -14.74 -4.06
C GLY A 162 -4.16 -14.44 -4.33
N LEU A 163 -4.65 -13.34 -3.75
CA LEU A 163 -6.04 -12.94 -3.91
C LEU A 163 -6.36 -12.52 -5.35
N GLU A 164 -5.44 -11.88 -6.06
CA GLU A 164 -5.63 -11.46 -7.44
C GLU A 164 -5.90 -12.66 -8.35
N ARG A 165 -5.05 -13.70 -8.27
CA ARG A 165 -5.24 -14.94 -9.02
C ARG A 165 -6.52 -15.67 -8.62
N TYR A 166 -6.90 -15.59 -7.35
CA TYR A 166 -8.17 -16.16 -6.88
C TYR A 166 -9.37 -15.42 -7.48
N ALA A 167 -9.35 -14.07 -7.46
CA ALA A 167 -10.40 -13.23 -8.03
C ALA A 167 -10.55 -13.44 -9.55
N GLU A 168 -9.44 -13.61 -10.28
CA GLU A 168 -9.46 -13.93 -11.71
C GLU A 168 -10.10 -15.31 -12.01
N GLN A 169 -9.94 -16.27 -11.10
CA GLN A 169 -10.54 -17.61 -11.21
C GLN A 169 -12.02 -17.62 -10.78
N HIS A 170 -12.43 -16.66 -9.96
CA HIS A 170 -13.76 -16.55 -9.34
C HIS A 170 -14.36 -15.14 -9.43
N PRO A 171 -14.51 -14.55 -10.64
CA PRO A 171 -14.88 -13.15 -10.80
C PRO A 171 -16.28 -12.82 -10.24
N GLU A 172 -17.20 -13.78 -10.22
CA GLU A 172 -18.53 -13.57 -9.62
C GLU A 172 -18.50 -13.36 -8.09
N LEU A 173 -17.44 -13.84 -7.42
CA LEU A 173 -17.36 -13.81 -5.97
C LEU A 173 -17.24 -12.38 -5.43
N LEU A 174 -16.39 -11.57 -6.05
CA LEU A 174 -16.06 -10.21 -5.61
C LEU A 174 -16.78 -9.12 -6.41
N GLU A 175 -17.66 -9.47 -7.35
CA GLU A 175 -18.47 -8.49 -8.10
C GLU A 175 -19.28 -7.59 -7.15
N ALA A 176 -19.17 -6.28 -7.32
CA ALA A 176 -19.85 -5.25 -6.52
C ALA A 176 -20.07 -3.97 -7.34
N ASP A 177 -20.99 -3.12 -6.89
CA ASP A 177 -21.21 -1.78 -7.46
C ASP A 177 -20.16 -0.79 -6.95
N THR A 178 -19.68 -0.98 -5.71
CA THR A 178 -18.58 -0.20 -5.13
C THR A 178 -17.70 -1.08 -4.26
N ILE A 179 -16.41 -0.74 -4.21
CA ILE A 179 -15.39 -1.39 -3.40
C ILE A 179 -14.79 -0.34 -2.47
N VAL A 180 -14.77 -0.63 -1.16
CA VAL A 180 -14.08 0.18 -0.15
C VAL A 180 -12.88 -0.63 0.34
N ILE A 181 -11.69 -0.09 0.07
CA ILE A 181 -10.40 -0.67 0.48
C ILE A 181 -9.97 0.10 1.74
N GLY A 182 -9.88 -0.61 2.87
CA GLY A 182 -9.49 -0.08 4.18
C GLY A 182 -7.97 0.04 4.40
N ASP A 183 -7.19 -0.06 3.32
CA ASP A 183 -5.73 -0.15 3.30
C ASP A 183 -5.09 1.11 2.66
N ALA A 184 -5.47 2.27 3.20
CA ALA A 184 -4.85 3.55 2.92
C ALA A 184 -4.82 4.38 4.21
N GLY A 185 -4.57 5.68 4.10
CA GLY A 185 -4.49 6.55 5.27
C GLY A 185 -4.93 7.96 4.96
N ASN A 186 -5.40 8.65 5.99
CA ASN A 186 -5.54 10.09 5.93
C ASN A 186 -4.18 10.76 5.75
N PHE A 187 -4.14 11.89 5.03
CA PHE A 187 -2.87 12.62 4.82
C PHE A 187 -2.22 13.06 6.13
N ARG A 188 -3.04 13.33 7.15
CA ARG A 188 -2.66 13.52 8.55
C ARG A 188 -3.88 13.26 9.44
N VAL A 189 -3.66 13.00 10.72
CA VAL A 189 -4.74 12.93 11.71
C VAL A 189 -5.67 14.16 11.60
N GLY A 190 -6.97 13.89 11.52
CA GLY A 190 -8.02 14.90 11.44
C GLY A 190 -8.30 15.46 10.05
N LEU A 191 -7.55 15.11 9.00
CA LEU A 191 -7.82 15.56 7.63
C LEU A 191 -8.40 14.40 6.79
N PRO A 192 -9.73 14.32 6.59
CA PRO A 192 -10.34 13.24 5.83
C PRO A 192 -9.80 13.21 4.41
N THR A 193 -9.29 12.06 3.97
CA THR A 193 -8.62 11.89 2.69
C THR A 193 -9.09 10.60 2.04
N VAL A 194 -9.28 10.65 0.71
CA VAL A 194 -9.41 9.45 -0.11
C VAL A 194 -8.21 9.39 -1.05
N THR A 195 -7.54 8.23 -1.09
CA THR A 195 -6.49 7.98 -2.07
C THR A 195 -7.16 7.75 -3.43
N THR A 196 -6.85 8.61 -4.39
CA THR A 196 -7.47 8.61 -5.73
C THR A 196 -6.56 8.09 -6.81
N THR A 197 -5.25 8.02 -6.52
CA THR A 197 -4.26 7.49 -7.44
C THR A 197 -3.23 6.67 -6.70
N LEU A 198 -2.88 5.52 -7.28
CA LEU A 198 -1.70 4.75 -6.90
C LEU A 198 -0.77 4.73 -8.11
N ARG A 199 0.53 4.89 -7.88
CA ARG A 199 1.49 4.63 -8.95
C ARG A 199 1.52 3.13 -9.23
N GLY A 200 1.67 2.77 -10.49
CA GLY A 200 2.13 1.45 -10.90
C GLY A 200 3.62 1.29 -10.63
N MET A 201 4.17 0.16 -11.07
CA MET A 201 5.58 -0.12 -10.94
C MET A 201 6.09 -1.07 -12.02
N THR A 202 7.39 -0.99 -12.29
CA THR A 202 8.15 -2.06 -12.93
C THR A 202 9.41 -2.31 -12.14
N LEU A 203 9.79 -3.58 -12.01
CA LEU A 203 10.98 -4.01 -11.28
C LEU A 203 11.86 -4.80 -12.23
N VAL A 204 13.13 -4.38 -12.36
CA VAL A 204 14.11 -5.02 -13.24
C VAL A 204 15.38 -5.37 -12.49
N ARG A 205 15.93 -6.54 -12.79
CA ARG A 205 17.27 -6.95 -12.40
C ARG A 205 18.21 -6.65 -13.55
N VAL A 206 19.20 -5.81 -13.30
CA VAL A 206 20.22 -5.40 -14.27
C VAL A 206 21.51 -6.15 -13.93
N ARG A 207 22.10 -6.81 -14.93
CA ARG A 207 23.40 -7.46 -14.82
C ARG A 207 24.35 -6.87 -15.86
N VAL A 208 25.54 -6.50 -15.43
CA VAL A 208 26.61 -6.00 -16.31
C VAL A 208 27.80 -6.95 -16.20
N ASP A 209 28.30 -7.46 -17.32
CA ASP A 209 29.53 -8.25 -17.40
C ASP A 209 30.51 -7.64 -18.41
N THR A 210 31.79 -7.65 -18.06
CA THR A 210 32.87 -7.04 -18.85
C THR A 210 34.07 -7.96 -19.04
N LEU A 211 34.30 -8.90 -18.12
CA LEU A 211 35.45 -9.80 -18.09
C LEU A 211 35.00 -11.23 -17.75
N GLU A 212 35.84 -12.22 -18.04
CA GLU A 212 35.58 -13.64 -17.67
C GLU A 212 35.79 -13.91 -16.17
N GLY A 213 36.52 -13.04 -15.47
CA GLY A 213 36.82 -13.14 -14.06
C GLY A 213 37.56 -11.93 -13.53
N ASN A 214 37.54 -11.75 -12.22
CA ASN A 214 38.16 -10.58 -11.58
C ASN A 214 39.66 -10.55 -11.85
N LEU A 215 40.20 -9.36 -12.12
CA LEU A 215 41.61 -9.15 -12.44
C LEU A 215 42.29 -8.26 -11.41
N HIS A 216 43.60 -8.44 -11.21
CA HIS A 216 44.37 -7.59 -10.29
C HIS A 216 44.37 -6.12 -10.76
N SER A 217 43.77 -5.22 -9.97
CA SER A 217 43.57 -3.80 -10.34
C SER A 217 44.88 -3.04 -10.57
N GLY A 218 45.97 -3.39 -9.87
CA GLY A 218 47.27 -2.75 -10.12
C GLY A 218 47.92 -3.14 -11.45
N GLN A 219 47.56 -4.31 -12.01
CA GLN A 219 48.17 -4.81 -13.25
C GLN A 219 47.31 -4.45 -14.48
N PHE A 220 45.99 -4.51 -14.32
CA PHE A 220 45.04 -4.34 -15.42
C PHE A 220 44.17 -3.08 -15.30
N GLY A 221 44.15 -2.43 -14.13
CA GLY A 221 43.36 -1.23 -13.90
C GLY A 221 43.77 -0.07 -14.78
N GLY A 222 42.78 0.72 -15.20
CA GLY A 222 42.93 1.82 -16.14
C GLY A 222 42.67 1.44 -17.60
N ALA A 223 42.89 0.17 -17.98
CA ALA A 223 42.60 -0.33 -19.33
C ALA A 223 41.49 -1.39 -19.35
N ALA A 224 41.46 -2.31 -18.38
CA ALA A 224 40.40 -3.31 -18.29
C ALA A 224 39.06 -2.64 -17.93
N PRO A 225 37.95 -2.95 -18.63
CA PRO A 225 36.63 -2.41 -18.32
C PRO A 225 36.14 -2.99 -17.00
N ASP A 226 35.88 -2.13 -16.01
CA ASP A 226 35.35 -2.54 -14.71
C ASP A 226 33.82 -2.58 -14.76
N ALA A 227 33.20 -3.74 -14.47
CA ALA A 227 31.75 -3.89 -14.53
C ALA A 227 31.02 -3.07 -13.45
N LEU A 228 31.61 -2.88 -12.27
CA LEU A 228 31.00 -2.07 -11.22
C LEU A 228 31.00 -0.59 -11.62
N ALA A 229 32.10 -0.10 -12.20
CA ALA A 229 32.15 1.25 -12.74
C ALA A 229 31.15 1.47 -13.88
N ALA A 230 30.97 0.46 -14.75
CA ALA A 230 29.97 0.51 -15.82
C ALA A 230 28.55 0.57 -15.24
N LEU A 231 28.24 -0.26 -14.24
CA LEU A 231 26.95 -0.26 -13.56
C LEU A 231 26.68 1.07 -12.86
N ILE A 232 27.66 1.66 -12.18
CA ILE A 232 27.50 2.98 -11.52
C ILE A 232 27.11 4.04 -12.55
N ARG A 233 27.78 4.09 -13.70
CA ARG A 233 27.44 5.04 -14.78
C ARG A 233 26.07 4.80 -15.39
N LEU A 234 25.67 3.53 -15.48
CA LEU A 234 24.36 3.14 -15.98
C LEU A 234 23.24 3.53 -15.01
N LEU A 235 23.44 3.38 -13.70
CA LEU A 235 22.47 3.80 -12.70
C LEU A 235 22.39 5.32 -12.59
N ASP A 236 23.51 6.01 -12.79
CA ASP A 236 23.59 7.48 -12.85
C ASP A 236 22.78 8.06 -14.01
N SER A 237 22.71 7.38 -15.16
CA SER A 237 21.90 7.87 -16.32
C SER A 237 20.40 7.92 -16.05
N LEU A 238 19.92 7.23 -15.00
CA LEU A 238 18.53 7.28 -14.56
C LEU A 238 18.20 8.53 -13.73
N ARG A 239 19.16 9.44 -13.55
CA ARG A 239 19.03 10.70 -12.83
C ARG A 239 19.50 11.89 -13.66
N ALA A 240 18.74 12.98 -13.58
CA ALA A 240 19.21 14.31 -13.97
C ALA A 240 20.14 14.90 -12.90
N GLU A 241 20.80 16.02 -13.22
CA GLU A 241 21.68 16.75 -12.31
C GLU A 241 20.97 17.19 -11.01
N ASP A 242 19.67 17.52 -11.08
CA ASP A 242 18.87 17.86 -9.90
C ASP A 242 18.35 16.64 -9.12
N GLY A 243 18.60 15.42 -9.62
CA GLY A 243 18.13 14.16 -9.05
C GLY A 243 16.74 13.70 -9.51
N SER A 244 16.09 14.44 -10.42
CA SER A 244 14.86 13.98 -11.10
C SER A 244 15.11 12.67 -11.86
N THR A 245 14.10 11.81 -11.97
CA THR A 245 14.21 10.58 -12.76
C THR A 245 14.28 10.88 -14.25
N THR A 246 15.22 10.24 -14.94
CA THR A 246 15.41 10.34 -16.40
C THR A 246 15.32 8.94 -17.01
N VAL A 247 14.31 8.74 -17.86
CA VAL A 247 14.18 7.55 -18.70
C VAL A 247 13.79 8.04 -20.09
N ASP A 248 14.54 7.63 -21.11
CA ASP A 248 14.33 8.12 -22.47
C ASP A 248 12.93 7.77 -22.97
N GLY A 249 12.22 8.77 -23.48
CA GLY A 249 10.83 8.61 -23.95
C GLY A 249 9.78 8.60 -22.85
N LEU A 250 10.15 8.65 -21.56
CA LEU A 250 9.23 8.72 -20.45
C LEU A 250 9.10 10.17 -19.95
N ALA A 251 7.89 10.74 -20.06
CA ALA A 251 7.61 12.09 -19.59
C ALA A 251 7.69 12.19 -18.05
N GLY A 252 8.28 13.28 -17.56
CA GLY A 252 8.51 13.54 -16.13
C GLY A 252 8.00 14.91 -15.65
N ASP A 253 7.09 15.52 -16.40
CA ASP A 253 6.63 16.91 -16.21
C ASP A 253 5.16 17.03 -15.76
N SER A 254 4.48 15.91 -15.47
CA SER A 254 3.13 15.89 -14.93
C SER A 254 2.97 16.69 -13.62
N HIS A 255 1.77 17.21 -13.39
CA HIS A 255 1.42 17.99 -12.20
C HIS A 255 0.30 17.32 -11.39
N TRP A 256 0.33 17.50 -10.08
CA TRP A 256 -0.70 17.05 -9.15
C TRP A 256 -1.65 18.19 -8.79
N ASP A 257 -2.93 18.03 -9.15
CA ASP A 257 -3.98 19.04 -8.92
C ASP A 257 -4.69 18.92 -7.56
N GLY A 258 -4.43 17.84 -6.81
CA GLY A 258 -5.08 17.56 -5.53
C GLY A 258 -4.39 18.25 -4.34
N LEU A 259 -4.55 17.63 -3.16
CA LEU A 259 -3.89 18.09 -1.93
C LEU A 259 -2.39 18.26 -2.17
N GLN A 260 -1.80 19.37 -1.73
CA GLN A 260 -0.36 19.58 -1.86
C GLN A 260 0.35 19.06 -0.61
N TYR A 261 1.55 18.51 -0.80
CA TYR A 261 2.43 18.14 0.30
C TYR A 261 3.45 19.26 0.52
N ASP A 262 3.30 19.98 1.62
CA ASP A 262 4.24 21.01 2.03
C ASP A 262 5.66 20.44 2.20
N GLU A 263 6.67 21.18 1.77
CA GLU A 263 8.05 20.72 1.77
C GLU A 263 8.60 20.54 3.18
N GLU A 264 8.29 21.44 4.11
CA GLU A 264 8.77 21.34 5.49
C GLU A 264 8.14 20.13 6.19
N GLN A 265 6.83 19.92 5.97
CA GLN A 265 6.13 18.75 6.47
C GLN A 265 6.72 17.44 5.88
N PHE A 266 6.95 17.38 4.56
CA PHE A 266 7.58 16.21 3.93
C PHE A 266 8.97 15.93 4.49
N ARG A 267 9.79 16.97 4.70
CA ARG A 267 11.13 16.81 5.28
C ARG A 267 11.08 16.22 6.68
N LYS A 268 10.10 16.64 7.49
CA LYS A 268 9.87 16.08 8.82
C LYS A 268 9.44 14.61 8.75
N ASP A 269 8.44 14.31 7.93
CA ASP A 269 7.86 12.96 7.82
C ASP A 269 8.86 11.95 7.23
N ALA A 270 9.58 12.35 6.19
CA ALA A 270 10.64 11.56 5.56
C ALA A 270 11.97 11.59 6.35
N ARG A 271 12.02 12.31 7.49
CA ARG A 271 13.19 12.42 8.38
C ARG A 271 14.46 12.87 7.65
N VAL A 272 14.33 13.85 6.76
CA VAL A 272 15.45 14.41 6.00
C VAL A 272 16.44 15.10 6.95
N LEU A 273 17.72 14.74 6.83
CA LEU A 273 18.77 15.29 7.69
C LEU A 273 18.94 16.80 7.50
N ASP A 274 19.38 17.47 8.56
CA ASP A 274 19.68 18.91 8.53
C ASP A 274 20.76 19.22 7.47
N GLY A 275 20.54 20.29 6.71
CA GLY A 275 21.40 20.70 5.59
C GLY A 275 21.30 19.87 4.30
N VAL A 276 20.54 18.77 4.26
CA VAL A 276 20.37 17.95 3.04
C VAL A 276 19.20 18.46 2.19
N GLY A 277 19.44 18.76 0.92
CA GLY A 277 18.40 19.20 -0.03
C GLY A 277 17.51 18.06 -0.52
N LEU A 278 16.26 18.37 -0.88
CA LEU A 278 15.41 17.42 -1.61
C LEU A 278 15.85 17.32 -3.07
N ILE A 279 15.69 16.14 -3.67
CA ILE A 279 15.99 15.90 -5.08
C ILE A 279 14.81 16.24 -6.00
N GLY A 280 15.13 16.60 -7.23
CA GLY A 280 14.21 16.97 -8.30
C GLY A 280 13.60 18.36 -8.16
N SER A 281 12.71 18.70 -9.08
CA SER A 281 12.04 20.00 -9.18
C SER A 281 10.50 19.88 -9.15
N GLY A 282 9.78 21.00 -9.03
CA GLY A 282 8.31 21.02 -8.87
C GLY A 282 7.87 20.88 -7.41
N THR A 283 6.56 20.72 -7.15
CA THR A 283 6.08 20.49 -5.77
C THR A 283 6.46 19.09 -5.30
N VAL A 284 6.44 18.82 -3.98
CA VAL A 284 6.65 17.46 -3.47
C VAL A 284 5.60 16.51 -4.04
N ALA A 285 4.33 16.91 -4.03
CA ALA A 285 3.22 16.12 -4.56
C ALA A 285 3.41 15.72 -6.03
N ASP A 286 3.89 16.62 -6.88
CA ASP A 286 4.25 16.31 -8.27
C ASP A 286 5.24 15.13 -8.32
N ARG A 287 6.33 15.23 -7.55
CA ARG A 287 7.44 14.27 -7.56
C ARG A 287 7.03 12.89 -7.05
N ILE A 288 6.19 12.82 -6.03
CA ILE A 288 5.88 11.55 -5.35
C ILE A 288 4.59 10.88 -5.84
N TRP A 289 3.66 11.62 -6.46
CA TRP A 289 2.36 11.08 -6.89
C TRP A 289 2.11 11.17 -8.40
N ALA A 290 2.52 12.27 -9.04
CA ALA A 290 2.20 12.51 -10.46
C ALA A 290 3.33 12.13 -11.42
N ARG A 291 4.57 11.97 -10.95
CA ARG A 291 5.76 11.75 -11.79
C ARG A 291 6.40 10.38 -11.57
N PRO A 292 7.11 9.85 -12.59
CA PRO A 292 7.92 8.65 -12.44
C PRO A 292 9.03 8.85 -11.41
N ALA A 293 9.31 7.81 -10.64
CA ALA A 293 10.43 7.81 -9.69
C ALA A 293 11.16 6.48 -9.75
N VAL A 294 12.43 6.51 -10.13
CA VAL A 294 13.31 5.35 -10.08
C VAL A 294 13.92 5.22 -8.67
N THR A 295 14.16 4.00 -8.23
CA THR A 295 14.90 3.69 -6.99
C THR A 295 15.75 2.44 -7.22
N VAL A 296 17.03 2.50 -6.85
CA VAL A 296 17.89 1.32 -6.79
C VAL A 296 17.65 0.64 -5.45
N LEU A 297 17.02 -0.53 -5.46
CA LEU A 297 16.66 -1.28 -4.25
C LEU A 297 17.83 -2.09 -3.71
N GLY A 298 18.74 -2.52 -4.57
CA GLY A 298 19.90 -3.30 -4.18
C GLY A 298 21.00 -3.25 -5.23
N ILE A 299 22.25 -3.41 -4.77
CA ILE A 299 23.43 -3.49 -5.61
C ILE A 299 24.36 -4.60 -5.10
N ASP A 300 24.74 -5.50 -6.00
CA ASP A 300 25.74 -6.52 -5.71
C ASP A 300 27.13 -5.92 -5.96
N CYS A 301 27.75 -5.39 -4.90
CA CYS A 301 29.12 -4.88 -4.92
C CYS A 301 29.94 -5.41 -3.72
N PRO A 302 31.28 -5.54 -3.85
CA PRO A 302 32.11 -5.93 -2.72
C PRO A 302 31.96 -4.96 -1.53
N PRO A 303 31.83 -5.47 -0.29
CA PRO A 303 31.85 -4.62 0.89
C PRO A 303 33.22 -3.97 1.05
N VAL A 304 33.26 -2.76 1.63
CA VAL A 304 34.53 -2.05 1.91
C VAL A 304 35.44 -2.90 2.78
N VAL A 305 34.89 -3.49 3.85
CA VAL A 305 35.64 -4.42 4.70
C VAL A 305 35.80 -5.74 3.95
N GLY A 306 37.05 -6.10 3.65
CA GLY A 306 37.37 -7.32 2.91
C GLY A 306 37.45 -7.14 1.39
N ALA A 307 37.28 -5.93 0.87
CA ALA A 307 37.52 -5.65 -0.55
C ALA A 307 38.95 -6.01 -0.95
N THR A 308 39.10 -6.68 -2.10
CA THR A 308 40.39 -6.96 -2.71
C THR A 308 40.68 -5.95 -3.82
N PRO A 309 41.96 -5.59 -4.08
CA PRO A 309 42.34 -4.72 -5.20
C PRO A 309 42.10 -5.37 -6.57
N SER A 310 40.83 -5.46 -6.99
CA SER A 310 40.38 -6.19 -8.17
C SER A 310 39.50 -5.35 -9.08
N VAL A 311 39.73 -5.44 -10.40
CA VAL A 311 38.77 -5.02 -11.43
C VAL A 311 37.64 -6.03 -11.43
N GLN A 312 36.40 -5.56 -11.27
CA GLN A 312 35.22 -6.42 -11.19
C GLN A 312 34.79 -6.88 -12.57
N ALA A 313 34.62 -8.20 -12.72
CA ALA A 313 34.18 -8.81 -13.97
C ALA A 313 32.68 -8.68 -14.22
N GLY A 314 31.89 -8.64 -13.14
CA GLY A 314 30.44 -8.49 -13.20
C GLY A 314 29.88 -7.74 -12.00
N ALA A 315 28.73 -7.11 -12.18
CA ALA A 315 27.98 -6.41 -11.14
C ALA A 315 26.48 -6.48 -11.43
N ARG A 316 25.62 -6.35 -10.41
CA ARG A 316 24.16 -6.40 -10.56
C ARG A 316 23.47 -5.34 -9.73
N ALA A 317 22.29 -4.93 -10.18
CA ALA A 317 21.40 -4.08 -9.41
C ALA A 317 19.94 -4.54 -9.55
N LEU A 318 19.15 -4.29 -8.51
CA LEU A 318 17.69 -4.37 -8.57
C LEU A 318 17.14 -2.94 -8.64
N VAL A 319 16.43 -2.61 -9.71
CA VAL A 319 15.94 -1.25 -10.01
C VAL A 319 14.42 -1.28 -10.10
N SER A 320 13.77 -0.42 -9.30
CA SER A 320 12.33 -0.19 -9.34
C SER A 320 12.04 1.15 -10.00
N LEU A 321 11.05 1.19 -10.89
CA LEU A 321 10.50 2.42 -11.45
C LEU A 321 9.02 2.49 -11.09
N ARG A 322 8.65 3.49 -10.30
CA ARG A 322 7.24 3.83 -10.06
C ARG A 322 6.68 4.60 -11.25
N VAL A 323 5.50 4.24 -11.70
CA VAL A 323 4.86 4.77 -12.92
C VAL A 323 3.53 5.44 -12.55
N PRO A 324 3.35 6.75 -12.76
CA PRO A 324 2.10 7.41 -12.42
C PRO A 324 0.96 7.03 -13.39
N PRO A 325 -0.32 7.25 -13.00
CA PRO A 325 -1.44 7.07 -13.92
C PRO A 325 -1.30 7.89 -15.20
N GLY A 326 -1.75 7.31 -16.32
CA GLY A 326 -1.64 7.92 -17.65
C GLY A 326 -0.48 7.40 -18.49
N VAL A 327 0.44 6.64 -17.90
CA VAL A 327 1.47 5.87 -18.60
C VAL A 327 1.22 4.38 -18.36
N ASP A 328 1.22 3.58 -19.43
CA ASP A 328 1.09 2.13 -19.33
C ASP A 328 2.38 1.51 -18.75
N ALA A 329 2.24 0.60 -17.79
CA ALA A 329 3.40 0.00 -17.13
C ALA A 329 4.24 -0.88 -18.08
N VAL A 330 3.65 -1.50 -19.10
CA VAL A 330 4.38 -2.30 -20.11
C VAL A 330 5.23 -1.38 -21.00
N GLU A 331 4.66 -0.25 -21.43
CA GLU A 331 5.39 0.78 -22.15
C GLU A 331 6.55 1.31 -21.31
N ALA A 332 6.31 1.67 -20.04
CA ALA A 332 7.35 2.17 -19.15
C ALA A 332 8.48 1.15 -18.91
N THR A 333 8.16 -0.15 -18.78
CA THR A 333 9.18 -1.22 -18.73
C THR A 333 10.04 -1.24 -20.00
N GLY A 334 9.41 -1.14 -21.18
CA GLY A 334 10.11 -1.12 -22.46
C GLY A 334 11.07 0.06 -22.58
N LEU A 335 10.61 1.25 -22.17
CA LEU A 335 11.42 2.48 -22.17
C LEU A 335 12.59 2.39 -21.18
N LEU A 336 12.36 1.89 -19.96
CA LEU A 336 13.43 1.68 -18.98
C LEU A 336 14.50 0.72 -19.50
N ARG A 337 14.09 -0.40 -20.09
CA ARG A 337 15.01 -1.37 -20.69
C ARG A 337 15.82 -0.73 -21.82
N ALA A 338 15.16 -0.04 -22.75
CA ALA A 338 15.82 0.60 -23.87
C ALA A 338 16.82 1.68 -23.40
N HIS A 339 16.45 2.48 -22.39
CA HIS A 339 17.35 3.46 -21.78
C HIS A 339 18.59 2.78 -21.18
N LEU A 340 18.42 1.70 -20.42
CA LEU A 340 19.54 0.98 -19.82
C LEU A 340 20.48 0.37 -20.88
N GLU A 341 19.91 -0.22 -21.94
CA GLU A 341 20.69 -0.78 -23.05
C GLU A 341 21.46 0.32 -23.81
N ALA A 342 20.83 1.47 -24.06
CA ALA A 342 21.43 2.60 -24.80
C ALA A 342 22.54 3.32 -24.01
N HIS A 343 22.42 3.40 -22.69
CA HIS A 343 23.38 4.10 -21.82
C HIS A 343 24.50 3.21 -21.29
N THR A 344 24.52 1.93 -21.65
CA THR A 344 25.57 0.99 -21.21
C THR A 344 26.94 1.39 -21.79
N PRO A 345 27.93 1.71 -20.95
CA PRO A 345 29.21 2.23 -21.43
C PRO A 345 30.13 1.13 -21.95
N TRP A 346 31.10 1.54 -22.78
CA TRP A 346 32.26 0.74 -23.20
C TRP A 346 31.93 -0.58 -23.93
N GLY A 347 30.70 -0.75 -24.42
CA GLY A 347 30.26 -2.01 -25.01
C GLY A 347 30.19 -3.15 -23.99
N ALA A 348 30.03 -2.84 -22.70
CA ALA A 348 29.78 -3.84 -21.67
C ALA A 348 28.52 -4.66 -22.03
N ARG A 349 28.49 -5.92 -21.60
CA ARG A 349 27.32 -6.77 -21.84
C ARG A 349 26.32 -6.48 -20.74
N VAL A 350 25.15 -5.97 -21.11
CA VAL A 350 24.04 -5.73 -20.18
C VAL A 350 22.93 -6.73 -20.45
N GLU A 351 22.39 -7.28 -19.36
CA GLU A 351 21.16 -8.07 -19.35
C GLU A 351 20.17 -7.39 -18.41
N VAL A 352 18.95 -7.16 -18.90
CA VAL A 352 17.85 -6.56 -18.14
C VAL A 352 16.71 -7.57 -18.08
N GLU A 353 16.54 -8.16 -16.92
CA GLU A 353 15.47 -9.12 -16.62
C GLU A 353 14.33 -8.39 -15.91
N GLN A 354 13.13 -8.44 -16.45
CA GLN A 354 11.95 -7.96 -15.73
C GLN A 354 11.52 -9.00 -14.69
N VAL A 355 11.42 -8.57 -13.44
CA VAL A 355 11.07 -9.43 -12.30
C VAL A 355 9.74 -9.03 -11.64
N GLY A 356 9.16 -7.88 -12.00
CA GLY A 356 7.86 -7.44 -11.50
C GLY A 356 7.24 -6.32 -12.33
N GLN A 357 5.91 -6.23 -12.29
CA GLN A 357 5.12 -5.19 -12.96
C GLN A 357 3.76 -5.02 -12.28
N GLY A 358 3.27 -3.79 -12.24
CA GLY A 358 1.90 -3.48 -11.84
C GLY A 358 1.44 -2.19 -12.51
N GLN A 359 0.18 -2.16 -12.96
CA GLN A 359 -0.42 -0.95 -13.54
C GLN A 359 -0.64 0.13 -12.47
N ALA A 360 -0.80 1.37 -12.92
CA ALA A 360 -1.23 2.45 -12.05
C ALA A 360 -2.76 2.43 -11.89
N PHE A 361 -3.25 2.89 -10.75
CA PHE A 361 -4.67 3.02 -10.47
C PHE A 361 -5.07 4.49 -10.42
N ARG A 362 -6.23 4.82 -11.00
CA ARG A 362 -6.88 6.14 -10.89
C ARG A 362 -8.38 5.97 -10.74
N ALA A 363 -8.94 6.55 -9.68
CA ALA A 363 -10.36 6.56 -9.42
C ALA A 363 -11.10 7.63 -10.24
N ASP A 364 -12.37 7.36 -10.58
CA ASP A 364 -13.30 8.39 -11.05
C ASP A 364 -13.89 9.13 -9.84
N THR A 365 -13.35 10.31 -9.54
CA THR A 365 -13.77 11.12 -8.38
C THR A 365 -15.12 11.83 -8.59
N SER A 366 -15.72 11.74 -9.79
CA SER A 366 -17.05 12.32 -10.08
C SER A 366 -18.21 11.37 -9.77
N SER A 367 -17.90 10.17 -9.29
CA SER A 367 -18.83 9.07 -9.16
C SER A 367 -19.80 9.23 -7.97
N PRO A 368 -20.97 8.56 -7.98
CA PRO A 368 -21.92 8.59 -6.86
C PRO A 368 -21.32 8.16 -5.50
N ALA A 369 -20.43 7.17 -5.48
CA ALA A 369 -19.74 6.71 -4.28
C ALA A 369 -18.83 7.79 -3.68
N TYR A 370 -18.08 8.50 -4.51
CA TYR A 370 -17.23 9.62 -4.06
C TYR A 370 -18.06 10.76 -3.47
N LYS A 371 -19.21 11.07 -4.07
CA LYS A 371 -20.14 12.05 -3.50
C LYS A 371 -20.69 11.58 -2.14
N ALA A 372 -21.15 10.34 -2.05
CA ALA A 372 -21.66 9.77 -0.80
C ALA A 372 -20.60 9.75 0.32
N MET A 373 -19.35 9.44 -0.04
CA MET A 373 -18.21 9.45 0.88
C MET A 373 -17.86 10.86 1.34
N ALA A 374 -17.84 11.86 0.43
CA ALA A 374 -17.62 13.26 0.80
C ALA A 374 -18.66 13.76 1.82
N GLU A 375 -19.94 13.44 1.59
CA GLU A 375 -21.03 13.79 2.52
C GLU A 375 -20.87 13.10 3.89
N ALA A 376 -20.40 11.84 3.89
CA ALA A 376 -20.14 11.09 5.10
C ALA A 376 -18.94 11.63 5.90
N MET A 377 -17.83 11.92 5.21
CA MET A 377 -16.62 12.49 5.77
C MET A 377 -16.87 13.86 6.40
N ALA A 378 -17.69 14.72 5.77
CA ALA A 378 -18.05 16.02 6.33
C ALA A 378 -18.78 15.93 7.70
N VAL A 379 -19.48 14.82 7.95
CA VAL A 379 -20.13 14.56 9.25
C VAL A 379 -19.15 13.97 10.25
N ALA A 380 -18.29 13.05 9.81
CA ALA A 380 -17.29 12.39 10.66
C ALA A 380 -16.13 13.32 11.06
N TYR A 381 -15.81 14.31 10.22
CA TYR A 381 -14.74 15.30 10.41
C TYR A 381 -15.32 16.73 10.34
N PRO A 382 -15.98 17.21 11.41
CA PRO A 382 -16.64 18.51 11.38
C PRO A 382 -15.66 19.66 11.12
N GLY A 383 -15.94 20.44 10.07
CA GLY A 383 -15.14 21.61 9.70
C GLY A 383 -14.03 21.32 8.68
N GLU A 384 -13.88 20.07 8.26
CA GLU A 384 -12.94 19.67 7.23
C GLU A 384 -13.66 19.21 5.96
N GLU A 385 -13.01 19.39 4.82
CA GLU A 385 -13.49 18.88 3.53
C GLU A 385 -12.64 17.67 3.13
N MET A 386 -13.29 16.65 2.58
CA MET A 386 -12.61 15.46 2.06
C MET A 386 -11.58 15.85 1.00
N GLN A 387 -10.33 15.46 1.22
CA GLN A 387 -9.22 15.73 0.31
C GLN A 387 -8.96 14.54 -0.61
N TYR A 388 -8.38 14.84 -1.77
CA TYR A 388 -7.87 13.85 -2.70
C TYR A 388 -6.34 13.80 -2.62
N ALA A 389 -5.81 12.64 -2.26
CA ALA A 389 -4.38 12.37 -2.26
C ALA A 389 -4.02 11.31 -3.29
N GLY A 390 -2.75 11.34 -3.71
CA GLY A 390 -2.13 10.20 -4.36
C GLY A 390 -1.31 9.41 -3.33
N GLN A 391 -0.92 8.20 -3.70
CA GLN A 391 0.05 7.42 -2.94
C GLN A 391 1.17 6.97 -3.86
N GLY A 392 2.40 7.10 -3.36
CA GLY A 392 3.59 6.76 -4.13
C GLY A 392 3.80 5.24 -4.30
N GLY A 393 3.09 4.43 -3.50
CA GLY A 393 3.07 2.97 -3.53
C GLY A 393 2.10 2.39 -4.57
N SER A 394 1.94 1.08 -4.54
CA SER A 394 1.03 0.31 -5.41
C SER A 394 0.29 -0.70 -4.56
N ILE A 395 -1.01 -0.87 -4.80
CA ILE A 395 -1.85 -1.94 -4.25
C ILE A 395 -2.29 -2.76 -5.47
N PRO A 396 -1.61 -3.88 -5.80
CA PRO A 396 -1.84 -4.60 -7.06
C PRO A 396 -3.29 -5.06 -7.22
N LEU A 397 -3.96 -5.44 -6.12
CA LEU A 397 -5.37 -5.79 -6.09
C LEU A 397 -6.28 -4.69 -6.69
N CYS A 398 -5.99 -3.41 -6.51
CA CYS A 398 -6.78 -2.32 -7.11
C CYS A 398 -6.86 -2.44 -8.63
N ASN A 399 -5.74 -2.83 -9.28
CA ASN A 399 -5.70 -2.99 -10.72
C ASN A 399 -6.49 -4.22 -11.17
N THR A 400 -6.37 -5.32 -10.42
CA THR A 400 -7.12 -6.56 -10.69
C THR A 400 -8.62 -6.31 -10.56
N LEU A 401 -9.06 -5.68 -9.48
CA LEU A 401 -10.47 -5.33 -9.27
C LEU A 401 -10.99 -4.35 -10.33
N ALA A 402 -10.22 -3.31 -10.69
CA ALA A 402 -10.61 -2.38 -11.75
C ALA A 402 -10.71 -3.06 -13.13
N SER A 403 -9.87 -4.07 -13.39
CA SER A 403 -9.89 -4.84 -14.64
C SER A 403 -11.06 -5.82 -14.71
N LEU A 404 -11.34 -6.52 -13.60
CA LEU A 404 -12.44 -7.48 -13.51
C LEU A 404 -13.81 -6.76 -13.45
N TYR A 405 -13.88 -5.64 -12.74
CA TYR A 405 -15.11 -4.89 -12.47
C TYR A 405 -14.98 -3.43 -12.94
N PRO A 406 -14.89 -3.18 -14.26
CA PRO A 406 -14.64 -1.83 -14.80
C PRO A 406 -15.78 -0.83 -14.55
N ARG A 407 -16.92 -1.29 -14.03
CA ARG A 407 -18.05 -0.44 -13.63
C ARG A 407 -18.10 -0.18 -12.12
N ALA A 408 -17.32 -0.91 -11.33
CA ALA A 408 -17.28 -0.74 -9.89
C ALA A 408 -16.51 0.53 -9.55
N GLU A 409 -17.05 1.31 -8.62
CA GLU A 409 -16.37 2.46 -8.04
C GLU A 409 -15.40 1.94 -6.96
N ILE A 410 -14.19 2.50 -6.85
CA ILE A 410 -13.20 2.05 -5.84
C ILE A 410 -12.81 3.24 -4.98
N LEU A 411 -13.01 3.11 -3.66
CA LEU A 411 -12.66 4.07 -2.63
C LEU A 411 -11.52 3.51 -1.78
N LEU A 412 -10.41 4.24 -1.67
CA LEU A 412 -9.29 3.88 -0.80
C LEU A 412 -9.26 4.82 0.39
N ILE A 413 -9.53 4.26 1.57
CA ILE A 413 -9.52 4.94 2.87
C ILE A 413 -8.78 4.06 3.88
N GLY A 414 -8.49 4.56 5.07
CA GLY A 414 -7.94 3.72 6.13
C GLY A 414 -7.15 4.51 7.15
N LEU A 415 -6.35 3.78 7.92
CA LEU A 415 -5.78 4.25 9.18
C LEU A 415 -4.27 4.50 9.11
N SER A 416 -3.66 4.37 7.92
CA SER A 416 -2.22 4.44 7.68
C SER A 416 -1.70 5.87 7.47
N GLU A 417 -2.13 6.81 8.32
CA GLU A 417 -1.61 8.19 8.30
C GLU A 417 -0.13 8.26 8.73
N PRO A 418 0.65 9.30 8.39
CA PRO A 418 2.11 9.30 8.57
C PRO A 418 2.64 9.00 9.98
N GLU A 419 1.94 9.41 11.05
CA GLU A 419 2.35 9.10 12.43
C GLU A 419 2.12 7.63 12.81
N ALA A 420 1.34 6.88 12.01
CA ALA A 420 1.10 5.45 12.20
C ALA A 420 2.36 4.60 11.99
N GLN A 421 3.35 5.09 11.23
CA GLN A 421 4.63 4.41 11.01
C GLN A 421 4.49 2.96 10.52
N ILE A 422 3.57 2.73 9.57
CA ILE A 422 3.41 1.43 8.93
C ILE A 422 4.75 0.93 8.37
N HIS A 423 4.98 -0.38 8.43
CA HIS A 423 6.23 -1.06 8.04
C HIS A 423 7.48 -0.69 8.85
N ALA A 424 7.38 0.18 9.85
CA ALA A 424 8.49 0.55 10.73
C ALA A 424 8.29 0.01 12.16
N VAL A 425 9.24 0.34 13.04
CA VAL A 425 9.13 0.10 14.49
C VAL A 425 8.16 1.10 15.12
N ASP A 426 7.52 0.71 16.23
CA ASP A 426 6.51 1.52 16.91
C ASP A 426 5.32 1.91 16.01
N GLU A 427 4.90 1.00 15.11
CA GLU A 427 3.64 1.15 14.38
C GLU A 427 2.47 1.37 15.36
N SER A 428 1.55 2.26 15.02
CA SER A 428 0.39 2.56 15.86
C SER A 428 -0.82 3.05 15.08
N VAL A 429 -2.00 2.93 15.68
CA VAL A 429 -3.23 3.52 15.17
C VAL A 429 -3.75 4.61 16.10
N SER A 430 -4.31 5.68 15.52
CA SER A 430 -5.06 6.70 16.25
C SER A 430 -6.48 6.20 16.53
N PRO A 431 -6.89 6.09 17.82
CA PRO A 431 -8.26 5.69 18.17
C PRO A 431 -9.30 6.67 17.62
N ASP A 432 -8.97 7.96 17.58
CA ASP A 432 -9.84 9.02 17.04
C ASP A 432 -10.07 8.84 15.52
N GLU A 433 -9.03 8.42 14.78
CA GLU A 433 -9.17 8.14 13.34
C GLU A 433 -9.98 6.88 13.09
N LEU A 434 -9.76 5.81 13.87
CA LEU A 434 -10.58 4.60 13.80
C LEU A 434 -12.05 4.91 14.06
N GLU A 435 -12.36 5.72 15.09
CA GLU A 435 -13.72 6.16 15.38
C GLU A 435 -14.32 6.94 14.20
N ARG A 436 -13.63 7.99 13.73
CA ARG A 436 -14.15 8.87 12.67
C ARG A 436 -14.33 8.14 11.35
N LEU A 437 -13.38 7.31 10.94
CA LEU A 437 -13.50 6.55 9.69
C LEU A 437 -14.59 5.48 9.76
N SER A 438 -14.79 4.85 10.93
CA SER A 438 -15.93 3.94 11.13
C SER A 438 -17.27 4.67 11.00
N VAL A 439 -17.36 5.92 11.49
CA VAL A 439 -18.53 6.79 11.29
C VAL A 439 -18.68 7.15 9.82
N ALA A 440 -17.60 7.55 9.15
CA ALA A 440 -17.61 7.90 7.73
C ALA A 440 -18.08 6.71 6.88
N GLU A 441 -17.56 5.51 7.10
CA GLU A 441 -17.95 4.32 6.35
C GLU A 441 -19.43 3.95 6.60
N ALA A 442 -19.89 3.97 7.85
CA ALA A 442 -21.30 3.71 8.16
C ALA A 442 -22.23 4.69 7.44
N LEU A 443 -21.88 5.98 7.47
CA LEU A 443 -22.66 7.01 6.80
C LEU A 443 -22.55 6.91 5.27
N PHE A 444 -21.39 6.53 4.74
CA PHE A 444 -21.21 6.26 3.31
C PHE A 444 -22.14 5.15 2.83
N LEU A 445 -22.14 3.98 3.49
CA LEU A 445 -23.02 2.86 3.13
C LEU A 445 -24.49 3.27 3.14
N ARG A 446 -24.88 4.13 4.10
CA ARG A 446 -26.26 4.67 4.18
C ARG A 446 -26.57 5.67 3.07
N ASN A 447 -25.67 6.60 2.80
CA ASN A 447 -25.86 7.64 1.79
C ASN A 447 -25.84 7.05 0.37
N TYR A 448 -24.94 6.10 0.13
CA TYR A 448 -24.79 5.41 -1.16
C TYR A 448 -26.01 4.56 -1.52
N ALA A 449 -26.71 3.99 -0.53
CA ALA A 449 -27.97 3.30 -0.77
C ALA A 449 -29.11 4.24 -1.20
N ALA A 450 -29.04 5.54 -0.85
CA ALA A 450 -30.13 6.49 -1.02
C ALA A 450 -30.07 7.30 -2.33
N GLY A 451 -28.88 7.45 -2.92
CA GLY A 451 -28.67 8.09 -4.23
C GLY A 451 -28.45 7.05 -5.30
#